data_AF-A0AAD7HV55-F1
#
_entry.id   AF-A0AAD7HV55-F1
#
_cell.length_a   1.000
_cell.length_b   1.000
_cell.length_c   1.000
_cell.angle_alpha   90.00
_cell.angle_beta   90.00
_cell.angle_gamma   90.00
#
_symmetry.space_group_name_H-M   'P 1'
#
loop_
_entity.id
_entity.type
_entity.pdbx_description
1 polymer ?
#
loop_
_entity_poly.entity_id
_entity_poly.type
_entity_poly.pdbx_seq_one_letter_code
_entity_poly.pdbx_strand_id
1 'polypeptide(L)'
;PEGYLFVCPSTHFRTGRTSLRWPECPAFWSLDPTGVERLSTDEATNLGFPPIRFTTEVWGRSWDGGVYSGLHKFHWAKGFDPESQDVAEYLGYPLYQVTG
;
A
#
# COMPACT_ATOMS: atom_id res chain seq x y z
N PRO A 1 -1.44 31.51 2.36
CA PRO A 1 -1.94 31.20 1.01
C PRO A 1 -2.85 29.97 1.11
N GLU A 2 -3.81 29.81 0.21
CA GLU A 2 -4.52 28.53 0.08
C GLU A 2 -3.55 27.49 -0.49
N GLY A 3 -3.60 26.27 0.03
CA GLY A 3 -2.72 25.19 -0.39
C GLY A 3 -3.42 23.84 -0.26
N TYR A 4 -3.01 22.90 -1.11
CA TYR A 4 -3.58 21.58 -1.25
C TYR A 4 -2.60 20.54 -0.72
N LEU A 5 -3.11 19.58 0.06
CA LEU A 5 -2.34 18.43 0.53
C LEU A 5 -2.54 17.26 -0.42
N PHE A 6 -1.49 16.84 -1.11
CA PHE A 6 -1.51 15.67 -1.96
C PHE A 6 -0.97 14.47 -1.21
N VAL A 7 -1.81 13.45 -1.04
CA VAL A 7 -1.42 12.16 -0.50
C VAL A 7 -1.15 11.23 -1.67
N CYS A 8 0.11 10.87 -1.87
CA CYS A 8 0.47 9.89 -2.88
C CYS A 8 -0.04 8.52 -2.43
N PRO A 9 -0.93 7.86 -3.19
CA PRO A 9 -1.36 6.52 -2.85
C PRO A 9 -0.15 5.60 -2.78
N SER A 10 0.04 4.99 -1.62
CA SER A 10 1.12 4.06 -1.34
C SER A 10 0.88 2.75 -2.08
N THR A 11 1.74 2.43 -3.03
CA THR A 11 1.87 1.06 -3.56
C THR A 11 3.13 0.45 -2.97
N HIS A 12 3.12 0.04 -1.70
CA HIS A 12 4.24 -0.70 -1.11
C HIS A 12 3.82 -1.51 0.12
N PHE A 13 4.13 -2.80 0.13
CA PHE A 13 3.79 -3.75 1.20
C PHE A 13 5.00 -4.60 1.58
N ARG A 14 5.02 -5.08 2.83
CA ARG A 14 6.09 -5.90 3.40
C ARG A 14 5.61 -7.31 3.67
N THR A 15 6.12 -8.30 2.95
CA THR A 15 6.00 -9.73 3.32
C THR A 15 7.30 -10.50 3.01
N GLY A 16 8.02 -10.93 4.04
CA GLY A 16 9.16 -11.84 3.89
C GLY A 16 10.52 -11.17 3.59
N ARG A 17 11.29 -11.76 2.65
CA ARG A 17 12.74 -11.52 2.44
C ARG A 17 13.11 -10.37 1.51
N THR A 18 12.15 -9.70 0.89
CA THR A 18 12.40 -8.59 -0.05
C THR A 18 12.15 -7.26 0.64
N SER A 19 13.07 -6.32 0.48
CA SER A 19 12.92 -4.94 0.94
C SER A 19 12.89 -4.01 -0.28
N LEU A 20 12.01 -3.02 -0.24
CA LEU A 20 11.97 -2.02 -1.29
C LEU A 20 11.62 -0.67 -0.67
N ARG A 21 12.23 0.38 -1.22
CA ARG A 21 12.40 1.69 -0.60
C ARG A 21 11.11 2.52 -0.69
N TRP A 22 10.61 2.95 0.46
CA TRP A 22 9.54 3.93 0.56
C TRP A 22 10.07 5.33 0.21
N PRO A 23 9.28 6.21 -0.45
CA PRO A 23 9.60 7.62 -0.42
C PRO A 23 9.52 8.13 1.02
N GLU A 24 10.48 8.95 1.43
CA GLU A 24 10.63 9.42 2.82
C GLU A 24 9.38 10.16 3.34
N CYS A 25 8.55 10.73 2.45
CA CYS A 25 7.26 11.32 2.81
C CYS A 25 6.21 11.05 1.71
N PRO A 26 5.13 10.29 1.99
CA PRO A 26 4.09 9.94 1.03
C PRO A 26 3.09 11.08 0.78
N ALA A 27 3.38 12.31 1.21
CA ALA A 27 2.59 13.47 0.83
C ALA A 27 3.43 14.73 0.77
N PHE A 28 2.85 15.75 0.15
CA PHE A 28 3.43 17.05 0.01
C PHE A 28 2.35 18.14 -0.10
N TRP A 29 2.75 19.36 0.20
CA TRP A 29 1.93 20.55 -0.04
C TRP A 29 2.16 21.05 -1.47
N SER A 30 1.11 21.55 -2.10
CA SER A 30 1.18 22.27 -3.37
C SER A 30 0.28 23.50 -3.31
N LEU A 31 0.66 24.56 -4.03
CA LEU A 31 -0.25 25.69 -4.28
C LEU A 31 -1.13 25.44 -5.51
N ASP A 32 -0.74 24.47 -6.35
CA ASP A 32 -1.45 24.07 -7.55
C ASP A 32 -2.49 22.97 -7.20
N PRO A 33 -3.77 23.15 -7.55
CA PRO A 33 -4.82 22.15 -7.31
C PRO A 33 -4.63 20.85 -8.11
N THR A 34 -3.69 20.80 -9.06
CA THR A 34 -3.34 19.55 -9.76
C THR A 34 -2.19 18.77 -9.11
N GLY A 35 -1.44 19.40 -8.21
CA GLY A 35 -0.36 18.77 -7.44
C GLY A 35 0.92 18.53 -8.25
N VAL A 36 1.05 19.16 -9.41
CA VAL A 36 2.25 19.05 -10.26
C VAL A 36 3.43 19.75 -9.59
N GLU A 37 3.18 20.89 -8.95
CA GLU A 37 4.22 21.70 -8.29
C GLU A 37 4.32 21.36 -6.81
N ARG A 38 5.21 20.43 -6.49
CA ARG A 38 5.49 20.04 -5.11
C ARG A 38 6.31 21.11 -4.38
N LEU A 39 5.81 21.56 -3.23
CA LEU A 39 6.60 22.33 -2.27
C LEU A 39 7.58 21.42 -1.53
N SER A 40 8.80 21.90 -1.35
CA SER A 40 9.73 21.36 -0.36
C SER A 40 9.23 21.60 1.06
N THR A 41 9.81 20.88 2.03
CA THR A 41 9.47 21.04 3.45
C THR A 41 9.74 22.47 3.94
N ASP A 42 10.84 23.08 3.50
CA ASP A 42 11.23 24.43 3.91
C ASP A 42 10.30 25.48 3.30
N GLU A 43 9.97 25.35 2.00
CA GLU A 43 9.00 26.23 1.36
C GLU A 43 7.63 26.14 2.03
N ALA A 44 7.16 24.92 2.30
CA ALA A 44 5.88 24.73 2.98
C ALA A 44 5.88 25.35 4.38
N THR A 45 6.97 25.17 5.14
CA THR A 45 7.13 25.74 6.49
C THR A 45 7.18 27.27 6.45
N ASN A 46 7.95 27.85 5.53
CA ASN A 46 8.06 29.31 5.35
C ASN A 46 6.73 29.95 4.95
N LEU A 47 5.88 29.21 4.24
CA LEU A 47 4.52 29.64 3.88
C LEU A 47 3.49 29.41 5.00
N GLY A 48 3.90 28.83 6.13
CA GLY A 48 3.06 28.58 7.30
C GLY A 48 2.21 27.30 7.21
N PHE A 49 2.49 26.39 6.27
CA PHE A 49 1.81 25.11 6.21
C PHE A 49 2.29 24.17 7.32
N PRO A 50 1.38 23.34 7.88
CA PRO A 50 1.76 22.45 8.96
C PRO A 50 2.69 21.33 8.46
N PRO A 51 3.64 20.88 9.30
CA PRO A 51 4.53 19.79 8.95
C PRO A 51 3.73 18.51 8.77
N ILE A 52 4.04 17.78 7.71
CA ILE A 52 3.37 16.53 7.41
C ILE A 52 3.98 15.40 8.25
N ARG A 53 3.14 14.68 9.00
CA ARG A 53 3.55 13.52 9.80
C ARG A 53 2.73 12.31 9.39
N PHE A 54 3.41 11.19 9.14
CA PHE A 54 2.76 9.93 8.82
C PHE A 54 3.10 8.86 9.85
N THR A 55 2.08 8.15 10.28
CA THR A 55 2.19 6.89 11.02
C THR A 55 1.61 5.80 10.15
N THR A 56 2.42 4.79 9.83
CA THR A 56 1.93 3.59 9.13
C THR A 56 1.82 2.46 10.16
N GLU A 57 0.62 1.91 10.31
CA GLU A 57 0.41 0.70 11.09
C GLU A 57 0.33 -0.50 10.15
N VAL A 58 1.25 -1.45 10.30
CA VAL A 58 1.24 -2.69 9.53
C VAL A 58 0.54 -3.76 10.35
N TRP A 59 -0.71 -4.06 9.99
CA TRP A 59 -1.48 -5.15 10.59
C TRP A 59 -1.23 -6.44 9.82
N GLY A 60 -0.35 -7.30 10.36
CA GLY A 60 -0.18 -8.66 9.85
C GLY A 60 -1.21 -9.58 10.50
N ARG A 61 -2.17 -10.11 9.72
CA ARG A 61 -2.90 -11.30 10.16
C ARG A 61 -2.11 -12.53 9.73
N SER A 62 -1.65 -13.32 10.68
CA SER A 62 -1.28 -14.69 10.40
C SER A 62 -2.54 -15.54 10.32
N TRP A 63 -2.57 -16.44 9.36
CA TRP A 63 -3.51 -17.54 9.32
C TRP A 63 -2.88 -18.74 10.04
N ASP A 64 -3.67 -19.42 10.86
CA ASP A 64 -3.23 -20.68 11.44
C ASP A 64 -3.22 -21.80 10.37
N GLY A 65 -2.64 -22.95 10.73
CA GLY A 65 -2.56 -24.11 9.82
C GLY A 65 -3.93 -24.65 9.40
N GLY A 66 -4.99 -24.41 10.18
CA GLY A 66 -6.35 -24.80 9.86
C GLY A 66 -6.90 -24.02 8.67
N VAL A 67 -6.66 -22.72 8.62
CA VAL A 67 -7.05 -21.87 7.50
C VAL A 67 -6.33 -22.29 6.21
N TYR A 68 -5.01 -22.54 6.26
CA TYR A 68 -4.27 -23.04 5.09
C TYR A 68 -4.79 -24.41 4.62
N SER A 69 -5.09 -25.31 5.55
CA SER A 69 -5.67 -26.62 5.23
C SER A 69 -7.06 -26.49 4.60
N GLY A 70 -7.87 -25.54 5.07
CA GLY A 70 -9.18 -25.22 4.50
C GLY A 70 -9.07 -24.69 3.08
N LEU A 71 -8.14 -23.75 2.84
CA LEU A 71 -7.87 -23.22 1.51
C LEU A 71 -7.40 -24.31 0.56
N HIS A 72 -6.51 -25.21 0.98
CA HIS A 72 -6.07 -26.32 0.14
C HIS A 72 -7.25 -27.23 -0.28
N LYS A 73 -8.15 -27.56 0.65
CA LYS A 73 -9.38 -28.33 0.33
C LYS A 73 -10.29 -27.57 -0.62
N PHE A 74 -10.39 -26.25 -0.46
CA PHE A 74 -11.20 -25.39 -1.32
C PHE A 74 -10.68 -25.37 -2.76
N HIS A 75 -9.36 -25.23 -2.96
CA HIS A 75 -8.73 -25.33 -4.29
C HIS A 75 -9.10 -26.65 -4.96
N TRP A 76 -8.89 -27.77 -4.26
CA TRP A 76 -9.18 -29.10 -4.79
C TRP A 76 -10.67 -29.28 -5.15
N ALA A 77 -11.58 -28.84 -4.28
CA ALA A 77 -13.03 -28.97 -4.51
C ALA A 77 -13.53 -28.12 -5.70
N LYS A 78 -12.83 -27.03 -6.03
CA LYS A 78 -13.17 -26.14 -7.16
C LYS A 78 -12.37 -26.45 -8.42
N GLY A 79 -11.39 -27.34 -8.35
CA GLY A 79 -10.46 -27.63 -9.45
C GLY A 79 -9.47 -26.50 -9.71
N PHE A 80 -9.24 -25.62 -8.73
CA PHE A 80 -8.22 -24.56 -8.84
C PHE A 80 -6.83 -25.13 -8.56
N ASP A 81 -5.83 -24.59 -9.25
CA ASP A 81 -4.42 -24.89 -8.97
C ASP A 81 -4.00 -24.19 -7.65
N PRO A 82 -3.51 -24.93 -6.64
CA PRO A 82 -3.03 -24.35 -5.38
C PRO A 82 -1.91 -23.32 -5.50
N GLU A 83 -1.16 -23.32 -6.62
CA GLU A 83 -0.12 -22.33 -6.89
C GLU A 83 -0.62 -21.11 -7.70
N SER A 84 -1.88 -21.13 -8.12
CA SER A 84 -2.51 -20.05 -8.88
C SER A 84 -3.13 -18.95 -8.00
N GLN A 85 -3.58 -17.89 -8.65
CA GLN A 85 -4.31 -16.78 -8.03
C GLN A 85 -5.84 -16.96 -8.12
N ASP A 86 -6.32 -18.08 -8.67
CA ASP A 86 -7.74 -18.32 -9.00
C ASP A 86 -8.68 -18.16 -7.81
N VAL A 87 -8.26 -18.60 -6.61
CA VAL A 87 -9.08 -18.43 -5.40
C VAL A 87 -9.20 -16.98 -4.99
N ALA A 88 -8.13 -16.20 -5.13
CA ALA A 88 -8.18 -14.77 -4.83
C ALA A 88 -9.10 -14.05 -5.82
N GLU A 89 -9.00 -14.36 -7.11
CA GLU A 89 -9.89 -13.82 -8.14
C GLU A 89 -11.36 -14.20 -7.91
N TYR A 90 -11.62 -15.49 -7.62
CA TYR A 90 -12.96 -15.99 -7.34
C TYR A 90 -13.61 -15.30 -6.12
N LEU A 91 -12.82 -14.97 -5.10
CA LEU A 91 -13.28 -14.27 -3.90
C LEU A 91 -13.28 -12.74 -4.06
N GLY A 92 -12.85 -12.21 -5.21
CA GLY A 92 -12.75 -10.77 -5.47
C GLY A 92 -11.66 -10.07 -4.66
N TYR A 93 -10.63 -10.81 -4.23
CA TYR A 93 -9.50 -10.24 -3.51
C TYR A 93 -8.51 -9.56 -4.47
N PRO A 94 -7.87 -8.46 -4.03
CA PRO A 94 -6.84 -7.80 -4.82
C PRO A 94 -5.63 -8.72 -5.03
N LEU A 95 -5.18 -8.79 -6.26
CA LEU A 95 -3.96 -9.49 -6.63
C LEU A 95 -2.76 -8.56 -6.47
N TYR A 96 -1.75 -9.02 -5.75
CA TYR A 96 -0.50 -8.29 -5.59
C TYR A 96 0.59 -8.99 -6.36
N GLN A 97 1.22 -8.27 -7.29
CA GLN A 97 2.43 -8.75 -7.94
C GLN A 97 3.64 -8.39 -7.07
N VAL A 98 4.39 -9.40 -6.66
CA VAL A 98 5.67 -9.19 -5.99
C VAL A 98 6.71 -8.92 -7.06
N THR A 99 7.05 -7.64 -7.29
CA THR A 99 8.23 -7.26 -8.08
C THR A 99 9.46 -7.34 -7.17
N GLY A 100 10.41 -8.19 -7.53
CA GLY A 100 11.71 -8.34 -6.84
C GLY A 100 12.80 -7.47 -7.46
#